data_AF-A0A946RLS4-F1
#
_entry.id   AF-A0A946RLS4-F1
#
_cell.length_a   1.000
_cell.length_b   1.000
_cell.length_c   1.000
_cell.angle_alpha   90.00
_cell.angle_beta   90.00
_cell.angle_gamma   90.00
#
_symmetry.space_group_name_H-M   'P 1'
#
loop_
_entity.id
_entity.type
_entity.pdbx_description
1 polymer ?
#
loop_
_entity_poly.entity_id
_entity_poly.type
_entity_poly.pdbx_seq_one_letter_code
_entity_poly.pdbx_strand_id
1 'polypeptide(L)'
;MGVIKKNWPEFIASLLVIGLLWKVFEQSVLEHHFIIPTMFFTPAVVIGNVIFYSYKNYKWAKIILFWTFLIGDLCLFLAIFYSPSLAKFAFGPIIIGLWVPFFTCLLYWYQKSNNLFDG
;
A
#
# COMPACT_ATOMS: atom_id res chain seq x y z
N MET A 1 -16.87 -11.99 -0.07
CA MET A 1 -16.34 -11.13 1.02
C MET A 1 -15.06 -11.67 1.67
N GLY A 2 -14.89 -13.00 1.84
CA GLY A 2 -13.71 -13.58 2.52
C GLY A 2 -12.36 -13.36 1.81
N VAL A 3 -12.32 -13.44 0.48
CA VAL A 3 -11.07 -13.25 -0.30
C VAL A 3 -10.54 -11.82 -0.22
N ILE A 4 -11.45 -10.83 -0.29
CA ILE A 4 -11.09 -9.41 -0.21
C ILE A 4 -10.51 -9.09 1.17
N LYS A 5 -11.18 -9.50 2.26
CA LYS A 5 -10.69 -9.27 3.63
C LYS A 5 -9.31 -9.89 3.89
N LYS A 6 -9.01 -11.02 3.25
CA LYS A 6 -7.76 -11.76 3.46
C LYS A 6 -6.56 -11.19 2.68
N ASN A 7 -6.79 -10.61 1.51
CA ASN A 7 -5.73 -10.26 0.55
C ASN A 7 -5.78 -8.81 0.04
N TRP A 8 -6.54 -7.91 0.69
CA TRP A 8 -6.66 -6.53 0.22
C TRP A 8 -5.31 -5.76 0.23
N PRO A 9 -4.38 -5.95 1.19
CA PRO A 9 -3.07 -5.28 1.13
C PRO A 9 -2.26 -5.70 -0.09
N GLU A 10 -2.26 -6.99 -0.42
CA GLU A 10 -1.62 -7.53 -1.61
C GLU A 10 -2.23 -6.93 -2.88
N PHE A 11 -3.55 -6.79 -2.94
CA PHE A 11 -4.23 -6.19 -4.07
C PHE A 11 -3.80 -4.74 -4.31
N ILE A 12 -3.83 -3.90 -3.26
CA ILE A 12 -3.41 -2.50 -3.38
C ILE A 12 -1.90 -2.38 -3.67
N ALA A 13 -1.07 -3.20 -3.03
CA ALA A 13 0.36 -3.25 -3.31
C ALA A 13 0.65 -3.70 -4.75
N SER A 14 -0.16 -4.60 -5.32
CA SER A 14 -0.03 -5.02 -6.72
C SER A 14 -0.33 -3.87 -7.68
N LEU A 15 -1.36 -3.06 -7.40
CA LEU A 15 -1.65 -1.86 -8.19
C LEU A 15 -0.49 -0.85 -8.13
N LEU A 16 0.12 -0.67 -6.96
CA LEU A 16 1.31 0.17 -6.81
C LEU A 16 2.47 -0.35 -7.67
N VAL A 17 2.76 -1.65 -7.63
CA VAL A 17 3.81 -2.27 -8.45
C VAL A 17 3.55 -2.08 -9.94
N ILE A 18 2.30 -2.25 -10.39
CA ILE A 18 1.91 -1.99 -11.79
C ILE A 18 2.18 -0.52 -12.16
N GLY A 19 1.83 0.42 -11.28
CA GLY A 19 2.10 1.85 -11.50
C GLY A 19 3.59 2.19 -11.57
N LEU A 20 4.41 1.58 -10.70
CA LEU A 20 5.87 1.75 -10.73
C LEU A 20 6.48 1.16 -12.01
N LEU A 21 6.05 -0.04 -12.42
CA LEU A 21 6.50 -0.65 -13.67
C LEU A 21 6.06 0.16 -14.89
N TRP A 22 4.86 0.75 -14.84
CA TRP A 22 4.42 1.68 -15.87
C TRP A 22 5.32 2.91 -15.97
N LYS A 23 5.74 3.49 -14.84
CA LYS A 23 6.72 4.59 -14.83
C LYS A 23 8.08 4.18 -15.40
N VAL A 24 8.53 2.96 -15.09
CA VAL A 24 9.75 2.41 -15.70
C VAL A 24 9.60 2.31 -17.22
N PHE A 25 8.45 1.81 -17.71
CA PHE A 25 8.15 1.70 -19.12
C PHE A 25 8.10 3.07 -19.81
N GLU A 26 7.38 4.03 -19.24
CA GLU A 26 7.26 5.40 -19.74
C GLU A 26 8.64 6.05 -19.91
N GLN A 27 9.49 6.00 -18.88
CA GLN A 27 10.80 6.64 -18.95
C GLN A 27 11.78 5.91 -19.88
N SER A 28 11.75 4.57 -19.91
CA SER A 28 12.69 3.78 -20.72
C SER A 28 12.32 3.79 -22.20
N VAL A 29 11.02 3.75 -22.52
CA VAL A 29 10.51 3.56 -23.89
C VAL A 29 10.03 4.87 -24.51
N LEU A 30 9.24 5.67 -23.80
CA LEU A 30 8.66 6.90 -24.36
C LEU A 30 9.66 8.06 -24.28
N GLU A 31 10.35 8.20 -23.16
CA GLU A 31 11.32 9.30 -22.95
C GLU A 31 12.74 8.94 -23.40
N HIS A 32 12.97 7.70 -23.83
CA HIS A 32 14.27 7.21 -24.34
C HIS A 32 15.43 7.39 -23.34
N HIS A 33 15.14 7.41 -22.03
CA HIS A 33 16.18 7.38 -21.02
C HIS A 33 16.84 5.99 -21.03
N PHE A 34 18.07 5.92 -21.53
CA PHE A 34 18.84 4.66 -21.68
C PHE A 34 19.24 4.05 -20.33
N ILE A 35 19.25 4.84 -19.26
CA ILE A 35 19.53 4.37 -17.90
C ILE A 35 18.22 3.89 -17.30
N ILE A 36 18.18 2.62 -16.88
CA ILE A 36 17.03 2.05 -16.18
C ILE A 36 16.66 2.98 -15.02
N PRO A 37 15.41 3.44 -14.93
CA PRO A 37 14.96 4.32 -13.85
C PRO A 37 14.86 3.51 -12.55
N THR A 38 16.03 3.28 -11.95
CA THR A 38 16.25 2.47 -10.74
C THR A 38 15.46 2.99 -9.55
N MET A 39 15.16 4.30 -9.53
CA MET A 39 14.28 4.92 -8.53
C MET A 39 12.89 4.28 -8.49
N PHE A 40 12.34 3.83 -9.63
CA PHE A 40 11.03 3.17 -9.70
C PHE A 40 11.15 1.66 -9.80
N PHE A 41 12.15 1.16 -10.54
CA PHE A 41 12.34 -0.27 -10.74
C PHE A 41 12.70 -1.01 -9.46
N THR A 42 13.63 -0.48 -8.65
CA THR A 42 14.06 -1.15 -7.42
C THR A 42 12.90 -1.31 -6.42
N PRO A 43 12.11 -0.27 -6.12
CA PRO A 43 10.92 -0.44 -5.28
C PRO A 43 9.90 -1.43 -5.88
N ALA A 44 9.68 -1.41 -7.20
CA ALA A 44 8.74 -2.32 -7.86
C ALA A 44 9.13 -3.79 -7.64
N VAL A 45 10.41 -4.11 -7.80
CA VAL A 45 10.94 -5.48 -7.60
C VAL A 45 10.86 -5.90 -6.14
N VAL A 46 11.26 -5.02 -5.20
CA VAL A 46 11.22 -5.33 -3.76
C VAL A 46 9.78 -5.60 -3.31
N ILE A 47 8.84 -4.70 -3.66
CA ILE A 47 7.44 -4.83 -3.28
C ILE A 47 6.81 -6.05 -3.97
N GLY A 48 7.12 -6.29 -5.25
CA GLY A 48 6.69 -7.47 -5.99
C GLY A 48 7.11 -8.79 -5.31
N ASN A 49 8.33 -8.85 -4.77
CA ASN A 49 8.79 -10.01 -4.01
C ASN A 49 8.01 -10.18 -2.70
N VAL A 50 7.76 -9.09 -1.96
CA VAL A 50 6.95 -9.15 -0.74
C VAL A 50 5.55 -9.69 -1.05
N ILE A 51 4.91 -9.21 -2.12
CA ILE A 51 3.60 -9.70 -2.58
C ILE A 51 3.66 -11.20 -2.92
N PHE A 52 4.68 -11.63 -3.67
CA PHE A 52 4.88 -13.03 -4.03
C PHE A 52 5.00 -13.94 -2.81
N TYR A 53 5.82 -13.57 -1.82
CA TYR A 53 5.94 -14.31 -0.57
C TYR A 53 4.66 -14.24 0.28
N SER A 54 3.91 -13.14 0.20
CA SER A 54 2.60 -13.03 0.86
C SER A 54 1.59 -14.05 0.31
N TYR A 55 1.50 -14.18 -1.02
CA TYR A 55 0.62 -15.17 -1.66
C TYR A 55 1.02 -16.61 -1.36
N LYS A 56 2.32 -16.88 -1.17
CA LYS A 56 2.83 -18.15 -0.66
C LYS A 56 2.56 -18.38 0.84
N ASN A 57 1.81 -17.49 1.50
CA ASN A 57 1.44 -17.53 2.91
C ASN A 57 2.62 -17.47 3.90
N TYR A 58 3.75 -16.87 3.50
CA TYR A 58 4.82 -16.60 4.46
C TYR A 58 4.39 -15.46 5.42
N LYS A 59 4.36 -15.76 6.72
CA LYS A 59 3.89 -14.81 7.76
C LYS A 59 4.66 -13.49 7.74
N TRP A 60 5.98 -13.52 7.58
CA TRP A 60 6.82 -12.32 7.59
C TRP A 60 6.42 -11.31 6.49
N ALA A 61 6.10 -11.79 5.28
CA ALA A 61 5.69 -10.95 4.17
C ALA A 61 4.34 -10.28 4.44
N LYS A 62 3.41 -11.03 5.04
CA LYS A 62 2.11 -10.51 5.47
C LYS A 62 2.22 -9.46 6.57
N ILE A 63 3.15 -9.66 7.51
CA ILE A 63 3.47 -8.71 8.58
C ILE A 63 4.05 -7.41 8.00
N ILE A 64 4.97 -7.52 7.02
CA ILE A 64 5.50 -6.32 6.33
C ILE A 64 4.35 -5.54 5.69
N LEU A 65 3.49 -6.20 4.91
CA LEU A 65 2.33 -5.53 4.30
C LEU A 65 1.43 -4.91 5.36
N PHE A 66 1.12 -5.61 6.45
CA PHE A 66 0.33 -5.07 7.56
C PHE A 66 0.93 -3.76 8.10
N TRP A 67 2.23 -3.76 8.43
CA TRP A 67 2.89 -2.57 8.97
C TRP A 67 2.97 -1.43 7.98
N THR A 68 3.24 -1.71 6.70
CA THR A 68 3.25 -0.69 5.64
C THR A 68 1.90 0.03 5.55
N PHE A 69 0.79 -0.72 5.52
CA PHE A 69 -0.54 -0.13 5.46
C PHE A 69 -0.96 0.55 6.77
N LEU A 70 -0.58 0.02 7.93
CA LEU A 70 -0.83 0.67 9.22
C LEU A 70 -0.12 2.02 9.32
N ILE A 71 1.16 2.08 8.96
CA ILE A 71 1.93 3.33 8.92
C ILE A 71 1.29 4.30 7.92
N GLY A 72 0.90 3.82 6.74
CA GLY A 72 0.20 4.62 5.74
C GLY A 72 -1.11 5.23 6.27
N ASP A 73 -1.91 4.45 7.00
CA ASP A 73 -3.16 4.91 7.61
C ASP A 73 -2.92 5.97 8.70
N LEU A 74 -1.89 5.77 9.54
CA LEU A 74 -1.45 6.76 10.52
C LEU A 74 -0.92 8.05 9.84
N CYS A 75 -0.16 7.93 8.76
CA CYS A 75 0.28 9.07 7.98
C CYS A 75 -0.90 9.85 7.38
N LEU A 76 -1.93 9.14 6.90
CA LEU A 76 -3.15 9.77 6.37
C LEU A 76 -3.92 10.52 7.47
N PHE A 77 -4.02 9.94 8.66
CA PHE A 77 -4.59 10.61 9.83
C PHE A 77 -3.82 11.88 10.21
N LEU A 78 -2.48 11.78 10.30
CA LEU A 78 -1.62 12.93 10.60
C LEU A 78 -1.70 14.01 9.51
N ALA A 79 -1.92 13.64 8.25
CA ALA A 79 -2.03 14.58 7.15
C ALA A 79 -3.17 15.60 7.34
N ILE A 80 -4.25 15.29 8.07
CA ILE A 80 -5.30 16.27 8.41
C ILE A 80 -4.72 17.47 9.15
N PHE A 81 -3.84 17.21 10.12
CA PHE A 81 -3.32 18.24 11.03
C PHE A 81 -2.16 19.02 10.44
N TYR A 82 -1.33 18.37 9.63
CA TYR A 82 -0.08 18.95 9.15
C TYR A 82 -0.11 19.41 7.69
N SER A 83 -1.10 19.02 6.89
CA SER A 83 -1.20 19.44 5.50
C SER A 83 -2.16 20.63 5.33
N PRO A 84 -1.65 21.84 5.03
CA PRO A 84 -2.49 23.02 4.81
C PRO A 84 -3.38 22.89 3.57
N SER A 85 -3.04 22.02 2.60
CA SER A 85 -3.89 21.76 1.44
C SER A 85 -5.10 20.88 1.77
N LEU A 86 -4.92 19.87 2.63
CA LEU A 86 -6.01 18.98 3.07
C LEU A 86 -6.94 19.66 4.07
N ALA A 87 -6.39 20.48 4.98
CA ALA A 87 -7.20 21.25 5.93
C ALA A 87 -8.07 22.33 5.23
N LYS A 88 -7.60 22.87 4.11
CA LYS A 88 -8.36 23.85 3.29
C LYS A 88 -9.38 23.20 2.35
N PHE A 89 -9.30 21.90 2.11
CA PHE A 89 -10.27 21.18 1.31
C PHE A 89 -11.50 20.89 2.18
N ALA A 90 -12.66 21.48 1.86
CA ALA A 90 -13.86 21.41 2.70
C ALA A 90 -14.30 19.97 3.05
N PHE A 91 -14.01 19.01 2.17
CA PHE A 91 -14.29 17.59 2.37
C PHE A 91 -13.10 16.78 2.91
N GLY A 92 -11.90 17.36 3.00
CA GLY A 92 -10.67 16.65 3.41
C GLY A 92 -10.80 15.96 4.76
N PRO A 93 -11.22 16.67 5.83
CA PRO A 93 -11.44 16.06 7.14
C PRO A 93 -12.54 14.98 7.15
N ILE A 94 -13.61 15.17 6.37
CA ILE A 94 -14.73 14.20 6.27
C ILE A 94 -14.26 12.92 5.56
N ILE A 95 -13.55 13.08 4.45
CA ILE A 95 -12.98 11.98 3.67
C ILE A 95 -12.04 11.18 4.58
N ILE A 96 -11.05 11.82 5.22
CA ILE A 96 -10.09 11.10 6.05
C ILE A 96 -10.79 10.48 7.28
N GLY A 97 -11.75 11.18 7.89
CA GLY A 97 -12.55 10.66 9.00
C GLY A 97 -13.39 9.41 8.65
N LEU A 98 -13.68 9.16 7.38
CA LEU A 98 -14.33 7.93 6.90
C LEU A 98 -13.31 6.88 6.46
N TRP A 99 -12.27 7.29 5.73
CA TRP A 99 -11.29 6.37 5.14
C TRP A 99 -10.37 5.74 6.17
N VAL A 100 -9.92 6.48 7.18
CA VAL A 100 -9.02 5.93 8.22
C VAL A 100 -9.71 4.81 9.02
N PRO A 101 -10.92 5.01 9.60
CA PRO A 101 -11.62 3.92 10.28
C PRO A 101 -11.92 2.72 9.37
N PHE A 102 -12.20 2.99 8.09
CA PHE A 102 -12.45 1.93 7.11
C PHE A 102 -11.20 1.08 6.87
N PHE A 103 -10.04 1.69 6.60
CA PHE A 103 -8.78 0.95 6.41
C PHE A 103 -8.28 0.29 7.68
N THR A 104 -8.41 0.94 8.84
CA THR A 104 -8.13 0.33 10.14
C THR A 104 -8.98 -0.93 10.36
N CYS A 105 -10.27 -0.89 10.02
CA CYS A 105 -11.14 -2.05 10.10
C CYS A 105 -10.68 -3.18 9.15
N LEU A 106 -10.32 -2.84 7.90
CA LEU A 106 -9.77 -3.81 6.96
C LEU A 106 -8.44 -4.41 7.42
N LEU A 107 -7.56 -3.63 8.05
CA LEU A 107 -6.32 -4.10 8.67
C LEU A 107 -6.59 -5.09 9.80
N TYR A 108 -7.57 -4.79 10.66
CA TYR A 108 -7.98 -5.70 11.73
C TYR A 108 -8.46 -7.05 11.16
N TRP A 109 -9.31 -7.02 10.13
CA TRP A 109 -9.76 -8.25 9.47
C TRP A 109 -8.63 -9.01 8.79
N TYR A 110 -7.67 -8.30 8.19
CA TYR A 110 -6.51 -8.90 7.54
C TYR A 110 -5.61 -9.61 8.55
N GLN A 111 -5.33 -8.97 9.69
CA GLN A 111 -4.60 -9.57 10.80
C GLN A 111 -5.29 -10.85 11.28
N LYS A 112 -6.59 -10.77 11.57
CA LYS A 112 -7.38 -11.89 12.11
C LYS A 112 -7.53 -13.04 11.11
N SER A 113 -7.66 -12.74 9.82
CA SER A 113 -7.81 -13.76 8.78
C SER A 113 -6.51 -14.50 8.46
N ASN A 114 -5.36 -13.92 8.84
CA ASN A 114 -4.04 -14.45 8.57
C ASN A 114 -3.28 -14.87 9.84
N ASN A 115 -3.90 -14.79 11.03
CA ASN A 115 -3.32 -15.13 12.33
C ASN A 115 -1.91 -14.54 12.50
N LEU A 116 -1.76 -13.24 12.22
CA LEU A 116 -0.43 -12.60 12.13
C LEU A 116 0.28 -12.50 13.48
N PHE A 117 -0.48 -12.30 14.55
CA PHE A 117 0.04 -12.08 15.91
C PHE A 117 -0.52 -13.05 16.95
N ASP A 118 -1.21 -14.10 16.51
CA ASP A 118 -1.59 -15.19 17.40
C ASP A 118 -0.36 -16.08 17.58
N GLY A 119 0.31 -15.90 18.73
CA GLY A 119 1.42 -16.71 19.23
C GLY A 119 0.91 -17.83 20.13
#